data_AF-A0A162H0D2-F1
#
_entry.id   AF-A0A162H0D2-F1
#
_cell.length_a   1.000
_cell.length_b   1.000
_cell.length_c   1.000
_cell.angle_alpha   90.00
_cell.angle_beta   90.00
_cell.angle_gamma   90.00
#
_symmetry.space_group_name_H-M   'P 1'
#
loop_
_entity.id
_entity.type
_entity.pdbx_description
1 polymer ?
#
loop_
_entity_poly.entity_id
_entity_poly.type
_entity_poly.pdbx_seq_one_letter_code
_entity_poly.pdbx_strand_id
1 'polypeptide(L)'
;MRAFLAFLLSLPLSVMLMGLVAAAVPVPWQSWLVLQLLGVTLLWMLLVVLVALPERTWLPLVALLVMNGVAWMALQTTALYGGGA
;
A
#
# COMPACT_ATOMS: atom_id res chain seq x y z
N MET A 1 -17.85 2.62 11.17
CA MET A 1 -17.70 2.51 9.70
C MET A 1 -16.39 3.12 9.20
N ARG A 2 -16.05 4.38 9.51
CA ARG A 2 -14.80 5.02 9.07
C ARG A 2 -13.53 4.22 9.39
N ALA A 3 -13.33 3.80 10.64
CA ALA A 3 -12.15 3.03 11.04
C ALA A 3 -12.02 1.69 10.30
N PHE A 4 -13.15 1.05 10.02
CA PHE A 4 -13.19 -0.18 9.22
C PHE A 4 -12.80 0.08 7.76
N LEU A 5 -13.30 1.16 7.15
CA LEU A 5 -12.91 1.55 5.79
C LEU A 5 -11.43 1.95 5.72
N ALA A 6 -10.94 2.65 6.74
CA ALA A 6 -9.53 3.00 6.86
C ALA A 6 -8.69 1.71 6.85
N PHE A 7 -9.01 0.77 7.73
CA PHE A 7 -8.36 -0.54 7.83
C PHE A 7 -8.41 -1.33 6.52
N LEU A 8 -9.58 -1.41 5.89
CA LEU A 8 -9.80 -2.17 4.66
C LEU A 8 -9.07 -1.57 3.45
N LEU A 9 -9.03 -0.24 3.32
CA LEU A 9 -8.39 0.43 2.19
C LEU A 9 -6.89 0.62 2.38
N SER A 10 -6.40 0.69 3.62
CA SER A 10 -4.98 0.85 3.89
C SER A 10 -4.20 -0.45 3.70
N LEU A 11 -4.77 -1.62 4.02
CA LEU A 11 -4.11 -2.91 3.84
C LEU A 11 -3.66 -3.17 2.38
N PRO A 12 -4.56 -3.14 1.37
CA PRO A 12 -4.17 -3.36 -0.01
C PRO A 12 -3.17 -2.30 -0.48
N LEU A 13 -3.33 -1.04 -0.08
CA LEU A 13 -2.38 0.01 -0.40
C LEU A 13 -0.98 -0.28 0.16
N SER A 14 -0.88 -0.72 1.42
CA SER A 14 0.41 -1.08 2.02
C SER A 14 1.10 -2.22 1.30
N VAL A 15 0.35 -3.26 0.90
CA VAL A 15 0.87 -4.37 0.11
C VAL A 15 1.36 -3.88 -1.24
N MET A 16 0.56 -3.07 -1.94
CA MET A 16 0.93 -2.57 -3.27
C MET A 16 2.16 -1.68 -3.23
N LEU A 17 2.26 -0.78 -2.25
CA LEU A 17 3.43 0.09 -2.07
C LEU A 17 4.69 -0.73 -1.76
N MET A 18 4.60 -1.76 -0.92
CA MET A 18 5.75 -2.66 -0.70
C MET A 18 6.11 -3.48 -1.95
N GLY A 19 5.11 -3.88 -2.74
CA GLY A 19 5.33 -4.49 -4.05
C GLY A 19 6.08 -3.56 -5.02
N LEU A 20 5.74 -2.27 -5.03
CA LEU A 20 6.46 -1.26 -5.83
C LEU A 20 7.90 -1.08 -5.35
N VAL A 21 8.14 -1.09 -4.04
CA VAL A 21 9.50 -1.07 -3.47
C VAL A 21 10.28 -2.32 -3.92
N ALA A 22 9.67 -3.49 -3.85
CA ALA A 22 10.27 -4.74 -4.30
C ALA A 22 10.59 -4.73 -5.81
N ALA A 23 9.77 -4.06 -6.62
CA ALA A 23 10.03 -3.89 -8.05
C ALA A 23 11.17 -2.90 -8.34
N ALA A 24 11.33 -1.86 -7.51
CA ALA A 24 12.31 -0.80 -7.72
C ALA A 24 13.71 -1.15 -7.20
N VAL A 25 13.81 -2.03 -6.19
CA VAL A 25 15.08 -2.41 -5.58
C VAL A 25 15.72 -3.56 -6.38
N PRO A 26 16.99 -3.45 -6.83
CA PRO A 26 17.67 -4.47 -7.62
C PRO A 26 18.21 -5.61 -6.74
N VAL A 27 17.39 -6.11 -5.83
CA VAL A 27 17.70 -7.24 -4.94
C VAL A 27 16.53 -8.22 -5.01
N PRO A 28 16.78 -9.54 -5.16
CA PRO A 28 15.72 -10.53 -5.23
C PRO A 28 14.75 -10.39 -4.06
N TRP A 29 13.52 -9.98 -4.34
CA TRP A 29 12.52 -9.64 -3.32
C TRP A 29 12.23 -10.78 -2.34
N GLN A 30 12.40 -12.02 -2.80
CA GLN A 30 12.21 -13.24 -2.02
C GLN A 30 13.19 -13.35 -0.84
N SER A 31 14.41 -12.78 -0.95
CA SER A 31 15.45 -12.91 0.09
C SER A 31 15.14 -12.10 1.35
N TRP A 32 14.24 -11.13 1.26
CA TRP A 32 13.89 -10.19 2.32
C TRP A 32 12.38 -10.11 2.54
N LEU A 33 11.68 -11.21 2.24
CA LEU A 33 10.22 -11.32 2.35
C LEU A 33 9.71 -11.01 3.78
N VAL A 34 10.45 -11.42 4.81
CA VAL A 34 10.13 -11.09 6.21
C VAL A 34 10.16 -9.57 6.43
N LEU A 35 11.17 -8.87 5.90
CA LEU A 35 11.25 -7.41 6.00
C LEU A 35 10.10 -6.74 5.24
N GLN A 36 9.69 -7.30 4.10
CA GLN A 36 8.54 -6.79 3.37
C GLN A 36 7.24 -6.92 4.17
N LEU A 37 6.99 -8.08 4.80
CA LEU A 37 5.79 -8.29 5.64
C LEU A 37 5.76 -7.36 6.85
N LEU A 38 6.92 -7.14 7.50
CA LEU A 38 7.05 -6.16 8.57
C LEU A 38 6.77 -4.75 8.05
N GLY A 39 7.33 -4.38 6.89
CA GLY A 39 7.07 -3.11 6.21
C GLY A 39 5.59 -2.89 5.90
N VAL A 40 4.91 -3.89 5.34
CA VAL A 40 3.45 -3.86 5.09
C VAL A 40 2.70 -3.61 6.39
N THR A 41 3.04 -4.35 7.46
CA THR A 41 2.35 -4.24 8.76
C THR A 41 2.50 -2.84 9.36
N LEU A 42 3.72 -2.31 9.37
CA LEU A 42 4.02 -0.98 9.92
C LEU A 42 3.35 0.13 9.10
N LEU A 43 3.44 0.05 7.77
CA LEU A 43 2.80 1.00 6.86
C LEU A 43 1.28 0.96 7.00
N TRP A 44 0.71 -0.23 7.17
CA TRP A 44 -0.72 -0.41 7.35
C TRP A 44 -1.21 0.25 8.63
N MET A 45 -0.55 -0.03 9.76
CA MET A 45 -0.85 0.59 11.05
C MET A 45 -0.75 2.12 10.96
N LEU A 46 0.31 2.63 10.33
CA LEU A 46 0.52 4.08 10.14
C LEU A 46 -0.64 4.71 9.37
N LEU A 47 -1.03 4.13 8.23
CA LEU A 47 -2.12 4.66 7.41
C LEU A 47 -3.46 4.62 8.15
N VAL A 48 -3.74 3.57 8.92
CA VAL A 48 -4.96 3.51 9.74
C VAL A 48 -4.98 4.65 10.76
N VAL A 49 -3.86 4.87 11.46
CA VAL A 49 -3.74 5.95 12.46
C VAL A 49 -3.91 7.32 11.81
N LEU A 50 -3.26 7.57 10.67
CA LEU A 50 -3.37 8.84 9.94
C LEU A 50 -4.80 9.16 9.49
N VAL A 51 -5.59 8.15 9.12
CA VAL A 51 -7.01 8.35 8.77
C VAL A 51 -7.90 8.52 10.01
N ALA A 52 -7.49 7.95 11.15
CA ALA A 52 -8.21 8.08 12.42
C ALA A 52 -8.00 9.44 13.11
N LEU A 53 -6.87 10.11 12.88
CA LEU A 53 -6.54 11.43 13.45
C LEU A 53 -7.58 12.53 13.16
N PRO A 54 -8.09 12.71 11.92
CA PRO A 54 -9.09 13.74 11.64
C PRO A 54 -10.51 13.26 12.03
N GLU A 55 -11.12 13.91 13.02
CA GLU A 55 -12.44 13.52 13.53
C GLU A 55 -13.58 13.73 12.51
N ARG A 56 -13.46 14.67 11.56
CA ARG A 56 -14.61 15.16 10.77
C ARG A 56 -14.44 15.21 9.25
N THR A 57 -13.35 14.71 8.67
CA THR A 57 -13.08 14.85 7.23
C THR A 57 -13.02 13.52 6.50
N TRP A 58 -13.87 13.33 5.48
CA TRP A 58 -13.88 12.13 4.61
C TRP A 58 -12.71 12.08 3.61
N LEU A 59 -12.02 13.21 3.41
CA LEU A 59 -10.88 13.37 2.49
C LEU A 59 -9.80 12.28 2.59
N PRO A 60 -9.34 11.84 3.78
CA PRO A 60 -8.31 10.80 3.88
C PRO A 60 -8.77 9.44 3.35
N LEU A 61 -10.07 9.11 3.49
CA LEU A 61 -10.61 7.86 2.93
C LEU A 61 -10.63 7.91 1.39
N VAL A 62 -10.94 9.06 0.82
CA VAL A 62 -10.91 9.24 -0.63
C VAL A 62 -9.48 9.23 -1.16
N ALA A 63 -8.55 9.83 -0.43
CA ALA A 63 -7.14 9.71 -0.74
C ALA A 63 -6.68 8.24 -0.73
N LEU A 64 -7.07 7.43 0.27
CA LEU A 64 -6.78 5.99 0.27
C LEU A 64 -7.37 5.30 -0.97
N LEU A 65 -8.63 5.56 -1.32
CA LEU A 65 -9.28 4.95 -2.48
C LEU A 65 -8.54 5.30 -3.79
N VAL A 66 -8.24 6.59 -4.00
CA VAL A 66 -7.52 7.06 -5.18
C VAL A 66 -6.13 6.43 -5.25
N MET A 67 -5.39 6.44 -4.13
CA MET A 67 -4.03 5.89 -4.08
C MET A 67 -4.00 4.38 -4.29
N ASN A 68 -5.03 3.64 -3.90
CA ASN A 68 -5.14 2.22 -4.26
C ASN A 68 -5.21 2.05 -5.78
N GLY A 69 -6.03 2.85 -6.48
CA GLY A 69 -6.10 2.83 -7.95
C GLY A 69 -4.78 3.21 -8.61
N VAL A 70 -4.11 4.24 -8.10
CA VAL A 70 -2.79 4.67 -8.61
C VAL A 70 -1.73 3.59 -8.41
N ALA A 71 -1.63 3.03 -7.19
CA ALA A 71 -0.66 1.99 -6.88
C ALA A 71 -0.90 0.73 -7.72
N TRP A 72 -2.17 0.36 -7.92
CA TRP A 72 -2.55 -0.73 -8.81
C TRP A 72 -2.06 -0.51 -10.23
N MET A 73 -2.33 0.67 -10.82
CA MET A 73 -1.87 1.02 -12.17
C MET A 73 -0.34 1.00 -12.26
N ALA A 74 0.36 1.55 -11.27
CA ALA A 74 1.82 1.55 -11.23
C ALA A 74 2.40 0.13 -11.16
N LEU A 75 1.76 -0.80 -10.44
CA LEU A 75 2.23 -2.18 -10.39
C LEU A 75 2.18 -2.87 -11.76
N GLN A 76 1.17 -2.55 -12.59
CA GLN A 76 1.06 -3.12 -13.94
C GLN A 76 2.25 -2.76 -14.83
N THR A 77 2.94 -1.65 -14.56
CA THR A 77 4.12 -1.23 -15.32
C THR A 77 5.42 -1.86 -14.80
N THR A 78 5.35 -2.77 -13.82
CA THR A 78 6.53 -3.42 -13.24
C THR A 78 6.72 -4.83 -13.78
N ALA A 79 7.96 -5.31 -13.77
CA ALA A 79 8.30 -6.68 -14.15
C ALA A 79 7.64 -7.74 -13.24
N LEU A 80 7.20 -7.37 -12.02
CA LEU A 80 6.50 -8.28 -11.10
C LEU A 80 5.12 -8.71 -11.63
N TYR A 81 4.48 -7.89 -12.46
CA TYR A 81 3.14 -8.14 -13.00
C TYR A 81 3.12 -8.21 -14.54
N GLY A 82 4.28 -8.35 -15.18
CA GLY A 82 4.40 -8.59 -16.62
C GLY A 82 4.56 -7.33 -17.48
N GLY A 83 4.70 -6.13 -16.91
CA GLY A 83 4.89 -4.87 -17.63
C GLY A 83 6.26 -4.66 -18.28
N GLY A 84 7.09 -5.71 -18.35
CA GLY A 84 8.42 -5.70 -18.95
C GLY A 84 8.62 -6.75 -20.04
N ALA A 85 7.52 -7.32 -20.56
CA ALA A 85 7.52 -8.22 -21.71
C ALA A 85 7.29 -7.45 -23.02
#